data_AF-A0A9P5CAX0-F1
#
_entry.id   AF-A0A9P5CAX0-F1
#
_cell.length_a   1.000
_cell.length_b   1.000
_cell.length_c   1.000
_cell.angle_alpha   90.00
_cell.angle_beta   90.00
_cell.angle_gamma   90.00
#
_symmetry.space_group_name_H-M   'P 1'
#
loop_
_entity.id
_entity.type
_entity.pdbx_description
1 polymer ?
#
loop_
_entity_poly.entity_id
_entity_poly.type
_entity_poly.pdbx_seq_one_letter_code
_entity_poly.pdbx_strand_id
1 'polypeptide(L)'
;MIMASHFMSSLPVVLSSDISCRKLQATRAGVFVGKLRSNPNKEIARAASELVIKWKKLVEQEKNSKLQKAKMGSPSAPAAASPPNPSANAAPSSGAKKAFKGDPEKRKFDTDGVSIKRTESNVRNQCIGLLYNGLAYRSTESESDVIAKAVAVESALFTLLNGEGAEYKKKIRSLFQNLKSKSNRDLGKRVLSGDISPDRFVSMTDDELKSEERKKMEMELEKENMKKAQVPMAEKSISDSLECGKCKKKRVSYTQAQTRSADEPMTTFCECMNCGNRWKFS
;
A
#
# COMPACT_ATOMS: atom_id res chain seq x y z
N MET A 1 40.86 -7.15 -15.26
CA MET A 1 39.99 -5.97 -15.52
C MET A 1 38.50 -6.19 -15.18
N ILE A 2 37.91 -7.38 -15.40
CA ILE A 2 36.46 -7.63 -15.27
C ILE A 2 35.87 -7.34 -13.86
N MET A 3 36.61 -7.53 -12.77
CA MET A 3 36.12 -7.16 -11.42
C MET A 3 35.96 -5.65 -11.20
N ALA A 4 36.71 -4.80 -11.90
CA ALA A 4 36.64 -3.34 -11.72
C ALA A 4 35.35 -2.76 -12.32
N SER A 5 34.91 -3.26 -13.47
CA SER A 5 33.65 -2.84 -14.14
C SER A 5 32.41 -3.26 -13.35
N HIS A 6 32.37 -4.48 -12.79
CA HIS A 6 31.26 -4.89 -11.90
C HIS A 6 31.19 -4.04 -10.63
N PHE A 7 32.34 -3.66 -10.05
CA PHE A 7 32.39 -2.80 -8.86
C PHE A 7 31.96 -1.35 -9.19
N MET A 8 32.30 -0.84 -10.37
CA MET A 8 31.85 0.47 -10.85
C MET A 8 30.32 0.55 -11.02
N SER A 9 29.69 -0.49 -11.55
CA SER A 9 28.23 -0.58 -11.66
C SER A 9 27.53 -0.73 -10.29
N SER A 10 28.22 -1.36 -9.32
CA SER A 10 27.69 -1.59 -7.97
C SER A 10 27.89 -0.39 -7.02
N LEU A 11 28.80 0.54 -7.33
CA LEU A 11 29.12 1.71 -6.50
C LEU A 11 27.89 2.58 -6.14
N PRO A 12 26.98 2.95 -7.07
CA PRO A 12 25.78 3.70 -6.73
C PRO A 12 24.80 2.90 -5.84
N VAL A 13 24.70 1.58 -6.01
CA VAL A 13 23.85 0.72 -5.16
C VAL A 13 24.39 0.64 -3.73
N VAL A 14 25.72 0.58 -3.58
CA VAL A 14 26.42 0.61 -2.29
C VAL A 14 26.33 2.00 -1.62
N LEU A 15 26.20 3.08 -2.39
CA LEU A 15 25.97 4.44 -1.89
C LEU A 15 24.56 4.65 -1.29
N SER A 16 23.55 3.92 -1.78
CA SER A 16 22.15 4.02 -1.32
C SER A 16 21.80 3.13 -0.12
N SER A 17 22.70 2.27 0.35
CA SER A 17 22.42 1.32 1.44
C SER A 17 23.18 1.70 2.72
N ASP A 18 22.52 1.73 3.88
CA ASP A 18 23.15 2.05 5.17
C ASP A 18 24.21 1.01 5.60
N ILE A 19 25.47 1.27 5.24
CA ILE A 19 26.59 0.39 5.56
C ILE A 19 26.97 0.54 7.04
N SER A 20 26.46 -0.37 7.89
CA SER A 20 26.83 -0.43 9.31
C SER A 20 28.35 -0.60 9.49
N CYS A 21 28.94 0.17 10.41
CA CYS A 21 30.38 0.20 10.72
C CYS A 21 31.03 -1.20 10.86
N ARG A 22 30.30 -2.14 11.47
CA ARG A 22 30.73 -3.54 11.66
C ARG A 22 31.03 -4.29 10.33
N LYS A 23 30.29 -4.00 9.25
CA LYS A 23 30.55 -4.55 7.91
C LYS A 23 31.77 -3.90 7.23
N LEU A 24 32.05 -2.63 7.51
CA LEU A 24 33.20 -1.89 6.95
C LEU A 24 34.54 -2.35 7.53
N GLN A 25 34.60 -2.64 8.83
CA GLN A 25 35.83 -3.15 9.48
C GLN A 25 36.18 -4.56 9.01
N ALA A 26 35.18 -5.45 8.86
CA ALA A 26 35.38 -6.83 8.42
C ALA A 26 35.87 -6.95 6.97
N THR A 27 35.48 -6.04 6.08
CA THR A 27 35.73 -6.16 4.63
C THR A 27 37.01 -5.45 4.14
N ARG A 28 37.75 -4.76 5.03
CA ARG A 28 38.90 -3.89 4.66
C ARG A 28 38.60 -2.86 3.56
N ALA A 29 37.33 -2.57 3.26
CA ALA A 29 36.90 -1.71 2.15
C ALA A 29 37.49 -0.28 2.22
N GLY A 30 37.81 0.21 3.42
CA GLY A 30 38.48 1.50 3.63
C GLY A 30 39.83 1.65 2.93
N VAL A 31 40.59 0.56 2.75
CA VAL A 31 41.88 0.58 2.02
C VAL A 31 41.64 0.77 0.52
N PHE A 32 40.63 0.10 -0.02
CA PHE A 32 40.29 0.17 -1.44
C PHE A 32 39.74 1.56 -1.81
N VAL A 33 38.82 2.11 -1.01
CA VAL A 33 38.32 3.49 -1.21
C VAL A 33 39.38 4.56 -0.95
N GLY A 34 40.35 4.29 -0.06
CA GLY A 34 41.56 5.10 0.07
C GLY A 34 42.34 5.20 -1.25
N LYS A 35 42.50 4.07 -1.97
CA LYS A 35 43.10 4.03 -3.32
C LYS A 35 42.25 4.82 -4.34
N LEU A 36 40.92 4.72 -4.27
CA LEU A 36 40.00 5.39 -5.22
C LEU A 36 40.01 6.94 -5.13
N ARG A 37 40.55 7.53 -4.05
CA ARG A 37 40.78 8.98 -3.95
C ARG A 37 41.85 9.51 -4.91
N SER A 38 42.76 8.65 -5.37
CA SER A 38 43.85 8.99 -6.29
C SER A 38 43.53 8.66 -7.76
N ASN A 39 42.27 8.38 -8.09
CA ASN A 39 41.84 8.07 -9.46
C ASN A 39 41.92 9.30 -10.37
N PRO A 40 42.16 9.10 -11.69
CA PRO A 40 42.20 10.19 -12.67
C PRO A 40 40.83 10.86 -12.90
N ASN A 41 39.72 10.17 -12.59
CA ASN A 41 38.38 10.75 -12.71
C ASN A 41 38.02 11.56 -11.44
N LYS A 42 37.87 12.88 -11.65
CA LYS A 42 37.68 13.90 -10.60
C LYS A 42 36.40 13.73 -9.78
N GLU A 43 35.34 13.16 -10.37
CA GLU A 43 34.06 12.92 -9.69
C GLU A 43 34.15 11.73 -8.72
N ILE A 44 34.77 10.64 -9.17
CA ILE A 44 35.02 9.45 -8.35
C ILE A 44 35.96 9.79 -7.19
N ALA A 45 37.00 10.59 -7.43
CA ALA A 45 37.92 11.05 -6.39
C ALA A 45 37.23 11.92 -5.32
N ARG A 46 36.26 12.77 -5.72
CA ARG A 46 35.42 13.55 -4.80
C ARG A 46 34.49 12.66 -3.97
N ALA A 47 33.72 11.77 -4.62
CA ALA A 47 32.82 10.84 -3.93
C ALA A 47 33.57 9.92 -2.94
N ALA A 48 34.72 9.37 -3.33
CA ALA A 48 35.59 8.59 -2.43
C ALA A 48 36.19 9.44 -1.29
N SER A 49 36.37 10.74 -1.51
CA SER A 49 36.81 11.66 -0.46
C SER A 49 35.74 11.90 0.59
N GLU A 50 34.52 12.21 0.15
CA GLU A 50 33.33 12.40 1.00
C GLU A 50 32.94 11.15 1.78
N LEU A 51 32.94 9.97 1.13
CA LEU A 51 32.70 8.68 1.78
C LEU A 51 33.64 8.44 2.96
N VAL A 52 34.94 8.65 2.78
CA VAL A 52 35.93 8.46 3.86
C VAL A 52 35.79 9.52 4.96
N ILE A 53 35.33 10.73 4.65
CA ILE A 53 34.98 11.74 5.68
C ILE A 53 33.76 11.29 6.49
N LYS A 54 32.70 10.81 5.82
CA LYS A 54 31.50 10.25 6.46
C LYS A 54 31.84 9.05 7.34
N TRP A 55 32.71 8.15 6.87
CA TRP A 55 33.18 6.99 7.64
C TRP A 55 34.05 7.36 8.83
N LYS A 56 34.98 8.32 8.70
CA LYS A 56 35.76 8.82 9.85
C LYS A 56 34.83 9.33 10.95
N LYS A 57 33.84 10.16 10.60
CA LYS A 57 32.84 10.66 11.57
C LYS A 57 32.07 9.55 12.28
N LEU A 58 31.65 8.50 11.57
CA LEU A 58 30.94 7.35 12.16
C LEU A 58 31.85 6.53 13.11
N VAL A 59 33.13 6.36 12.78
CA VAL A 59 34.10 5.67 13.66
C VAL A 59 34.43 6.50 14.90
N GLU A 60 34.56 7.82 14.77
CA GLU A 60 34.74 8.76 15.89
C GLU A 60 33.53 8.71 16.85
N GLN A 61 32.31 8.71 16.30
CA GLN A 61 31.08 8.57 17.07
C GLN A 61 31.00 7.23 17.80
N GLU A 62 31.31 6.11 17.13
CA GLU A 62 31.29 4.79 17.78
C GLU A 62 32.33 4.67 18.91
N LYS A 63 33.52 5.25 18.73
CA LYS A 63 34.53 5.37 19.80
C LYS A 63 34.00 6.18 20.98
N ASN A 64 33.41 7.35 20.73
CA ASN A 64 32.87 8.21 21.78
C ASN A 64 31.73 7.51 22.56
N SER A 65 30.81 6.83 21.86
CA SER A 65 29.77 6.00 22.48
C SER A 65 30.32 4.84 23.31
N LYS A 66 31.43 4.21 22.88
CA LYS A 66 32.12 3.18 23.67
C LYS A 66 32.80 3.75 24.92
N LEU A 67 33.44 4.91 24.83
CA LEU A 67 34.04 5.58 26.00
C LEU A 67 32.97 6.00 27.02
N GLN A 68 31.82 6.53 26.57
CA GLN A 68 30.70 6.83 27.46
C GLN A 68 30.13 5.57 28.14
N LYS A 69 30.02 4.46 27.39
CA LYS A 69 29.53 3.18 27.94
C LYS A 69 30.51 2.50 28.90
N ALA A 70 31.81 2.73 28.77
CA ALA A 70 32.84 2.24 29.69
C ALA A 70 32.92 3.05 31.00
N LYS A 71 32.33 4.25 31.07
CA LYS A 71 32.31 5.10 32.28
C LYS A 71 31.16 4.77 33.26
N MET A 72 30.33 3.77 32.97
CA MET A 72 29.18 3.38 33.80
C MET A 72 29.08 1.85 33.96
N GLY A 73 29.57 1.33 35.10
CA GLY A 73 29.50 -0.09 35.52
C GLY A 73 30.85 -0.81 35.43
N SER A 74 31.19 -1.79 36.29
CA SER A 74 30.51 -2.47 37.42
C SER A 74 31.63 -3.12 38.30
N PRO A 75 31.50 -4.20 39.12
CA PRO A 75 30.35 -5.04 39.54
C PRO A 75 30.24 -5.28 41.08
N SER A 76 29.16 -5.94 41.53
CA SER A 76 29.19 -7.27 42.23
C SER A 76 27.83 -7.71 42.79
N ALA A 77 27.63 -9.02 42.86
CA ALA A 77 26.51 -9.79 43.47
C ALA A 77 27.16 -11.06 44.15
N PRO A 78 26.49 -12.01 44.86
CA PRO A 78 25.05 -12.38 44.82
C PRO A 78 24.42 -12.91 46.17
N ALA A 79 23.30 -13.67 46.08
CA ALA A 79 22.62 -14.54 47.08
C ALA A 79 21.59 -13.87 48.04
N ALA A 80 20.44 -14.48 48.49
CA ALA A 80 19.81 -15.80 48.27
C ALA A 80 18.26 -15.80 48.58
N ALA A 81 17.61 -16.98 48.43
CA ALA A 81 16.28 -17.43 48.99
C ALA A 81 14.93 -17.06 48.28
N SER A 82 13.84 -17.79 48.63
CA SER A 82 12.63 -18.03 47.79
C SER A 82 11.25 -17.71 48.49
N PRO A 83 10.06 -18.24 48.10
CA PRO A 83 8.77 -17.51 47.82
C PRO A 83 7.76 -17.49 49.03
N PRO A 84 6.49 -16.93 49.00
CA PRO A 84 5.53 -16.79 47.85
C PRO A 84 4.55 -15.55 47.80
N ASN A 85 3.63 -15.59 46.81
CA ASN A 85 2.35 -14.87 46.47
C ASN A 85 1.51 -14.14 47.58
N PRO A 86 0.45 -13.32 47.28
CA PRO A 86 0.02 -12.59 46.05
C PRO A 86 -0.40 -11.08 46.21
N SER A 87 -0.60 -10.40 45.08
CA SER A 87 -1.55 -9.26 44.83
C SER A 87 -1.16 -7.76 45.00
N ALA A 88 -1.55 -6.98 43.97
CA ALA A 88 -1.85 -5.52 43.90
C ALA A 88 -0.76 -4.40 43.95
N ASN A 89 -0.63 -3.74 42.78
CA ASN A 89 -0.37 -2.30 42.50
C ASN A 89 1.04 -1.62 42.48
N ALA A 90 1.18 -0.79 41.42
CA ALA A 90 2.08 0.36 41.18
C ALA A 90 3.57 0.16 40.78
N ALA A 91 4.03 1.00 39.83
CA ALA A 91 5.39 1.05 39.21
C ALA A 91 6.08 2.41 39.52
N PRO A 92 7.35 2.74 39.13
CA PRO A 92 7.72 3.00 37.70
C PRO A 92 9.22 2.94 37.23
N SER A 93 9.41 2.81 35.90
CA SER A 93 10.52 3.37 35.06
C SER A 93 11.96 2.81 35.18
N SER A 94 12.88 2.93 34.20
CA SER A 94 12.96 3.83 33.04
C SER A 94 13.67 3.22 31.81
N GLY A 95 13.49 3.83 30.62
CA GLY A 95 14.11 3.38 29.34
C GLY A 95 13.24 3.54 28.09
N ALA A 96 12.20 4.36 28.12
CA ALA A 96 11.15 4.38 27.10
C ALA A 96 11.35 5.42 25.99
N LYS A 97 11.24 4.99 24.73
CA LYS A 97 10.74 5.85 23.65
C LYS A 97 9.35 6.33 24.05
N LYS A 98 9.05 7.63 23.96
CA LYS A 98 7.73 8.16 24.35
C LYS A 98 6.68 7.80 23.31
N ALA A 99 6.03 6.64 23.50
CA ALA A 99 4.75 6.35 22.88
C ALA A 99 3.69 7.34 23.42
N PHE A 100 2.72 7.69 22.57
CA PHE A 100 1.66 8.65 22.90
C PHE A 100 0.85 8.21 24.12
N LYS A 101 0.40 9.18 24.92
CA LYS A 101 -0.23 8.97 26.23
C LYS A 101 -1.66 9.52 26.30
N GLY A 102 -2.42 9.42 25.21
CA GLY A 102 -3.81 9.88 25.12
C GLY A 102 -4.65 9.00 24.19
N ASP A 103 -5.93 9.35 24.04
CA ASP A 103 -6.86 8.67 23.14
C ASP A 103 -6.29 8.58 21.71
N PRO A 104 -5.91 7.38 21.23
CA PRO A 104 -5.29 7.26 19.92
C PRO A 104 -6.31 7.54 18.81
N GLU A 105 -7.61 7.56 19.11
CA GLU A 105 -8.69 7.88 18.18
C GLU A 105 -8.96 9.40 18.02
N LYS A 106 -8.33 10.25 18.84
CA LYS A 106 -8.44 11.73 18.78
C LYS A 106 -7.13 12.48 18.48
N ARG A 107 -6.00 11.77 18.37
CA ARG A 107 -4.67 12.35 18.14
C ARG A 107 -4.64 13.23 16.88
N LYS A 108 -4.18 14.48 17.03
CA LYS A 108 -4.07 15.51 16.00
C LYS A 108 -2.69 16.15 16.03
N PHE A 109 -2.22 16.70 14.91
CA PHE A 109 -0.97 17.49 14.87
C PHE A 109 -0.93 18.61 15.92
N ASP A 110 -2.10 19.18 16.24
CA ASP A 110 -2.33 20.25 17.19
C ASP A 110 -2.07 19.79 18.64
N THR A 111 -2.51 18.57 18.98
CA THR A 111 -2.30 17.97 20.31
C THR A 111 -0.87 17.47 20.53
N ASP A 112 -0.11 17.22 19.46
CA ASP A 112 1.29 16.80 19.51
C ASP A 112 2.29 17.97 19.35
N GLY A 113 1.81 19.22 19.21
CA GLY A 113 2.66 20.41 19.08
C GLY A 113 3.55 20.43 17.81
N VAL A 114 3.15 19.67 16.79
CA VAL A 114 3.99 19.38 15.63
C VAL A 114 4.01 20.54 14.62
N SER A 115 5.20 21.06 14.34
CA SER A 115 5.39 22.10 13.32
C SER A 115 5.24 21.54 11.91
N ILE A 116 4.05 21.77 11.33
CA ILE A 116 3.70 21.43 9.95
C ILE A 116 4.50 22.23 8.91
N LYS A 117 4.99 23.43 9.25
CA LYS A 117 5.70 24.35 8.34
C LYS A 117 7.03 23.75 7.85
N ARG A 118 6.96 22.89 6.84
CA ARG A 118 8.09 22.24 6.15
C ARG A 118 8.23 22.68 4.69
N THR A 119 7.15 23.20 4.10
CA THR A 119 7.09 23.62 2.70
C THR A 119 6.68 25.09 2.61
N GLU A 120 7.08 25.76 1.52
CA GLU A 120 6.79 27.18 1.26
C GLU A 120 5.29 27.47 1.05
N SER A 121 4.51 26.50 0.55
CA SER A 121 3.07 26.63 0.37
C SER A 121 2.27 26.26 1.63
N ASN A 122 1.36 27.16 2.02
CA ASN A 122 0.35 26.93 3.07
C ASN A 122 -0.59 25.76 2.71
N VAL A 123 -0.93 25.58 1.44
CA VAL A 123 -1.78 24.47 0.98
C VAL A 123 -1.09 23.12 1.21
N ARG A 124 0.19 23.02 0.83
CA ARG A 124 1.00 21.81 1.04
C ARG A 124 1.14 21.48 2.52
N ASN A 125 1.45 22.47 3.34
CA ASN A 125 1.46 22.36 4.79
C ASN A 125 0.12 21.82 5.35
N GLN A 126 -1.03 22.43 5.00
CA GLN A 126 -2.35 21.92 5.44
C GLN A 126 -2.61 20.45 5.05
N CYS A 127 -2.11 20.03 3.88
CA CYS A 127 -2.22 18.66 3.42
C CYS A 127 -1.34 17.68 4.22
N ILE A 128 -0.11 18.06 4.59
CA ILE A 128 0.75 17.30 5.51
C ILE A 128 0.04 17.13 6.86
N GLY A 129 -0.59 18.19 7.38
CA GLY A 129 -1.38 18.12 8.61
C GLY A 129 -2.58 17.16 8.54
N LEU A 130 -3.24 17.10 7.38
CA LEU A 130 -4.33 16.15 7.14
C LEU A 130 -3.79 14.70 7.13
N LEU A 131 -2.70 14.43 6.42
CA LEU A 131 -2.05 13.11 6.39
C LEU A 131 -1.53 12.68 7.77
N TYR A 132 -0.93 13.59 8.53
CA TYR A 132 -0.51 13.34 9.90
C TYR A 132 -1.69 12.88 10.75
N ASN A 133 -2.82 13.61 10.72
CA ASN A 133 -4.04 13.22 11.44
C ASN A 133 -4.57 11.84 11.00
N GLY A 134 -4.38 11.45 9.74
CA GLY A 134 -4.80 10.14 9.22
C GLY A 134 -3.89 8.99 9.66
N LEU A 135 -2.57 9.20 9.72
CA LEU A 135 -1.59 8.21 10.16
C LEU A 135 -1.50 8.12 11.69
N ALA A 136 -1.69 9.23 12.40
CA ALA A 136 -1.78 9.29 13.86
C ALA A 136 -3.08 8.67 14.40
N TYR A 137 -4.14 8.61 13.58
CA TYR A 137 -5.41 7.96 13.94
C TYR A 137 -5.17 6.47 14.27
N ARG A 138 -5.36 6.14 15.54
CA ARG A 138 -5.22 4.81 16.14
C ARG A 138 -3.77 4.28 16.23
N SER A 139 -2.77 5.14 16.05
CA SER A 139 -1.33 4.80 16.11
C SER A 139 -0.65 5.39 17.35
N THR A 140 0.05 4.55 18.13
CA THR A 140 0.81 4.96 19.33
C THR A 140 2.28 5.29 19.07
N GLU A 141 2.70 5.21 17.80
CA GLU A 141 4.08 5.43 17.33
C GLU A 141 4.59 6.86 17.52
N SER A 142 5.90 7.04 17.29
CA SER A 142 6.60 8.30 17.52
C SER A 142 6.13 9.41 16.57
N GLU A 143 5.99 10.62 17.11
CA GLU A 143 5.57 11.80 16.36
C GLU A 143 6.47 12.06 15.15
N SER A 144 7.79 11.96 15.37
CA SER A 144 8.82 12.11 14.34
C SER A 144 8.64 11.16 13.15
N ASP A 145 8.31 9.89 13.41
CA ASP A 145 8.19 8.89 12.34
C ASP A 145 6.91 9.10 11.52
N VAL A 146 5.79 9.43 12.19
CA VAL A 146 4.52 9.76 11.54
C VAL A 146 4.66 11.00 10.65
N ILE A 147 5.38 12.05 11.11
CA ILE A 147 5.67 13.24 10.29
C ILE A 147 6.53 12.87 9.08
N ALA A 148 7.61 12.12 9.28
CA ALA A 148 8.53 11.75 8.21
C ALA A 148 7.80 10.99 7.09
N LYS A 149 6.90 10.07 7.44
CA LYS A 149 6.05 9.36 6.49
C LYS A 149 5.02 10.28 5.81
N ALA A 150 4.36 11.18 6.55
CA ALA A 150 3.40 12.14 5.99
C ALA A 150 4.07 13.07 4.95
N VAL A 151 5.27 13.59 5.24
CA VAL A 151 6.05 14.41 4.31
C VAL A 151 6.50 13.59 3.09
N ALA A 152 6.92 12.33 3.27
CA ALA A 152 7.31 11.47 2.15
C ALA A 152 6.13 11.20 1.18
N VAL A 153 4.95 10.87 1.70
CA VAL A 153 3.73 10.68 0.89
C VAL A 153 3.33 11.98 0.19
N GLU A 154 3.43 13.13 0.87
CA GLU A 154 3.12 14.43 0.27
C GLU A 154 4.07 14.77 -0.88
N SER A 155 5.38 14.51 -0.71
CA SER A 155 6.38 14.75 -1.75
C SER A 155 6.13 13.88 -2.99
N ALA A 156 5.80 12.60 -2.84
CA ALA A 156 5.44 11.72 -3.95
C ALA A 156 4.17 12.18 -4.68
N LEU A 157 3.16 12.66 -3.94
CA LEU A 157 1.92 13.17 -4.53
C LEU A 157 2.12 14.50 -5.27
N PHE A 158 3.02 15.36 -4.77
CA PHE A 158 3.44 16.55 -5.48
C PHE A 158 4.23 16.23 -6.75
N THR A 159 5.15 15.25 -6.72
CA THR A 159 5.87 14.81 -7.93
C THR A 159 4.92 14.23 -9.00
N LEU A 160 3.86 13.53 -8.60
CA LEU A 160 2.90 12.93 -9.54
C LEU A 160 1.96 13.96 -10.18
N LEU A 161 1.41 14.91 -9.40
CA LEU A 161 0.43 15.89 -9.90
C LEU A 161 1.03 17.23 -10.32
N ASN A 162 2.26 17.52 -9.91
CA ASN A 162 3.07 18.72 -10.19
C ASN A 162 2.29 20.06 -10.18
N GLY A 163 1.33 20.19 -9.25
CA GLY A 163 0.46 21.35 -9.11
C GLY A 163 -0.47 21.28 -7.90
N GLU A 164 -0.77 22.43 -7.29
CA GLU A 164 -1.51 22.53 -6.01
C GLU A 164 -3.04 22.68 -6.18
N GLY A 165 -3.56 22.17 -7.31
CA GLY A 165 -4.95 22.35 -7.75
C GLY A 165 -6.01 21.60 -6.93
N ALA A 166 -7.25 21.61 -7.43
CA ALA A 166 -8.36 20.91 -6.79
C ALA A 166 -8.13 19.39 -6.69
N GLU A 167 -7.52 18.78 -7.72
CA GLU A 167 -7.21 17.34 -7.76
C GLU A 167 -6.22 16.91 -6.67
N TYR A 168 -5.20 17.73 -6.41
CA TYR A 168 -4.27 17.55 -5.29
C TYR A 168 -5.02 17.40 -3.96
N LYS A 169 -5.89 18.39 -3.67
CA LYS A 169 -6.72 18.43 -2.46
C LYS A 169 -7.78 17.32 -2.41
N LYS A 170 -8.25 16.80 -3.56
CA LYS A 170 -9.17 15.66 -3.62
C LYS A 170 -8.45 14.35 -3.30
N LYS A 171 -7.33 14.07 -3.96
CA LYS A 171 -6.54 12.84 -3.75
C LYS A 171 -6.08 12.73 -2.29
N ILE A 172 -5.55 13.81 -1.71
CA ILE A 172 -5.17 13.87 -0.28
C ILE A 172 -6.36 13.60 0.67
N ARG A 173 -7.56 14.10 0.37
CA ARG A 173 -8.76 13.81 1.17
C ARG A 173 -9.22 12.36 1.04
N SER A 174 -9.13 11.74 -0.15
CA SER A 174 -9.38 10.31 -0.36
C SER A 174 -8.37 9.44 0.41
N LEU A 175 -7.07 9.72 0.30
CA LEU A 175 -6.04 9.00 1.06
C LEU A 175 -6.25 9.10 2.57
N PHE A 176 -6.56 10.30 3.09
CA PHE A 176 -6.91 10.50 4.50
C PHE A 176 -8.15 9.70 4.92
N GLN A 177 -9.21 9.70 4.11
CA GLN A 177 -10.46 9.00 4.42
C GLN A 177 -10.28 7.48 4.45
N ASN A 178 -9.45 6.93 3.55
CA ASN A 178 -9.09 5.51 3.55
C ASN A 178 -8.27 5.11 4.79
N LEU A 179 -7.28 5.92 5.18
CA LEU A 179 -6.52 5.72 6.42
C LEU A 179 -7.40 5.79 7.68
N LYS A 180 -8.42 6.65 7.67
CA LYS A 180 -9.38 6.79 8.78
C LYS A 180 -10.46 5.70 8.77
N SER A 181 -10.55 4.87 7.74
CA SER A 181 -11.65 3.91 7.60
C SER A 181 -11.60 2.81 8.68
N LYS A 182 -12.68 2.68 9.46
CA LYS A 182 -12.77 1.69 10.56
C LYS A 182 -12.67 0.24 10.06
N SER A 183 -12.97 0.00 8.79
CA SER A 183 -12.88 -1.30 8.11
C SER A 183 -11.46 -1.67 7.65
N ASN A 184 -10.51 -0.72 7.53
CA ASN A 184 -9.14 -1.00 7.11
C ASN A 184 -8.10 -0.52 8.15
N ARG A 185 -8.15 -1.12 9.34
CA ARG A 185 -7.28 -0.76 10.48
C ARG A 185 -5.79 -1.05 10.27
N ASP A 186 -5.46 -1.87 9.29
CA ASP A 186 -4.09 -2.35 9.06
C ASP A 186 -3.38 -1.60 7.92
N LEU A 187 -4.11 -0.85 7.08
CA LEU A 187 -3.53 0.05 6.08
C LEU A 187 -2.61 1.11 6.72
N GLY A 188 -3.07 1.77 7.78
CA GLY A 188 -2.26 2.78 8.50
C GLY A 188 -0.98 2.18 9.09
N LYS A 189 -1.06 0.98 9.67
CA LYS A 189 0.11 0.26 10.19
C LYS A 189 1.09 -0.10 9.07
N ARG A 190 0.61 -0.64 7.94
CA ARG A 190 1.45 -1.04 6.80
C ARG A 190 2.20 0.14 6.17
N VAL A 191 1.56 1.31 6.04
CA VAL A 191 2.22 2.54 5.56
C VAL A 191 3.30 3.01 6.55
N LEU A 192 3.02 2.91 7.85
CA LEU A 192 3.92 3.34 8.91
C LEU A 192 5.14 2.40 9.06
N SER A 193 4.90 1.08 9.09
CA SER A 193 5.92 0.01 9.07
C SER A 193 6.75 0.02 7.78
N GLY A 194 6.20 0.50 6.67
CA GLY A 194 6.89 0.63 5.38
C GLY A 194 6.64 -0.50 4.38
N ASP A 195 5.68 -1.40 4.66
CA ASP A 195 5.26 -2.46 3.73
C ASP A 195 4.65 -1.90 2.44
N ILE A 196 4.13 -0.66 2.51
CA ILE A 196 3.67 0.10 1.35
C ILE A 196 4.59 1.32 1.21
N SER A 197 5.25 1.46 0.05
CA SER A 197 6.07 2.64 -0.23
C SER A 197 5.18 3.89 -0.39
N PRO A 198 5.66 5.09 -0.03
CA PRO A 198 4.89 6.33 -0.19
C PRO A 198 4.41 6.56 -1.63
N ASP A 199 5.27 6.25 -2.60
CA ASP A 199 4.99 6.35 -4.03
C ASP A 199 3.86 5.39 -4.47
N ARG A 200 3.92 4.12 -4.05
CA ARG A 200 2.85 3.15 -4.32
C ARG A 200 1.53 3.55 -3.66
N PHE A 201 1.57 4.08 -2.44
CA PHE A 201 0.39 4.54 -1.71
C PHE A 201 -0.32 5.71 -2.43
N VAL A 202 0.43 6.59 -3.09
CA VAL A 202 -0.09 7.69 -3.91
C VAL A 202 -0.67 7.18 -5.24
N SER A 203 0.03 6.27 -5.90
CA SER A 203 -0.36 5.77 -7.23
C SER A 203 -1.55 4.81 -7.21
N MET A 204 -1.82 4.12 -6.10
CA MET A 204 -2.98 3.23 -5.95
C MET A 204 -4.32 3.98 -6.07
N THR A 205 -5.33 3.29 -6.58
CA THR A 205 -6.71 3.81 -6.67
C THR A 205 -7.43 3.70 -5.32
N ASP A 206 -8.50 4.48 -5.14
CA ASP A 206 -9.33 4.43 -3.93
C ASP A 206 -9.83 2.99 -3.66
N ASP A 207 -10.22 2.29 -4.72
CA ASP A 207 -10.72 0.90 -4.69
C ASP A 207 -9.65 -0.15 -4.34
N GLU A 208 -8.37 0.15 -4.54
CA GLU A 208 -7.26 -0.69 -4.07
C GLU A 208 -6.87 -0.40 -2.62
N LEU A 209 -7.31 0.74 -2.06
CA LEU A 209 -7.07 1.15 -0.67
C LEU A 209 -8.24 0.80 0.27
N LYS A 210 -9.43 0.50 -0.27
CA LYS A 210 -10.53 -0.15 0.45
C LYS A 210 -10.07 -1.49 1.07
N SER A 211 -10.66 -1.88 2.21
CA SER A 211 -10.40 -3.20 2.80
C SER A 211 -10.82 -4.31 1.83
N GLU A 212 -10.08 -5.43 1.85
CA GLU A 212 -10.30 -6.56 0.93
C GLU A 212 -11.72 -7.12 1.03
N GLU A 213 -12.30 -7.14 2.24
CA GLU A 213 -13.69 -7.51 2.48
C GLU A 213 -14.68 -6.60 1.72
N ARG A 214 -14.49 -5.27 1.80
CA ARG A 214 -15.35 -4.30 1.09
C ARG A 214 -15.19 -4.42 -0.41
N LYS A 215 -13.97 -4.58 -0.92
CA LYS A 215 -13.70 -4.79 -2.34
C LYS A 215 -14.38 -6.07 -2.86
N LYS A 216 -14.38 -7.14 -2.06
CA LYS A 216 -15.07 -8.39 -2.38
C LYS A 216 -16.60 -8.25 -2.34
N MET A 217 -17.15 -7.54 -1.36
CA MET A 217 -18.59 -7.25 -1.29
C MET A 217 -19.07 -6.40 -2.47
N GLU A 218 -18.31 -5.38 -2.85
CA GLU A 218 -18.60 -4.50 -3.99
C GLU A 218 -18.55 -5.29 -5.32
N MET A 219 -17.54 -6.15 -5.50
CA MET A 219 -17.43 -7.05 -6.66
C MET A 219 -18.58 -8.07 -6.75
N GLU A 220 -19.02 -8.69 -5.64
CA GLU A 220 -20.14 -9.64 -5.71
C GLU A 220 -21.48 -8.90 -5.88
N LEU A 221 -21.67 -7.72 -5.29
CA LEU A 221 -22.86 -6.90 -5.51
C LEU A 221 -22.95 -6.38 -6.96
N GLU A 222 -21.83 -5.97 -7.55
CA GLU A 222 -21.76 -5.61 -8.97
C GLU A 222 -22.10 -6.81 -9.86
N LYS A 223 -21.52 -7.98 -9.57
CA LYS A 223 -21.81 -9.24 -10.28
C LYS A 223 -23.26 -9.71 -10.11
N GLU A 224 -23.87 -9.52 -8.94
CA GLU A 224 -25.31 -9.72 -8.74
C GLU A 224 -26.14 -8.74 -9.54
N ASN A 225 -25.77 -7.46 -9.56
CA ASN A 225 -26.47 -6.44 -10.33
C ASN A 225 -26.40 -6.74 -11.83
N MET A 226 -25.23 -7.15 -12.33
CA MET A 226 -25.03 -7.62 -13.71
C MET A 226 -25.87 -8.86 -14.04
N LYS A 227 -26.01 -9.82 -13.12
CA LYS A 227 -26.93 -10.97 -13.29
C LYS A 227 -28.40 -10.54 -13.30
N LYS A 228 -28.80 -9.63 -12.39
CA LYS A 228 -30.19 -9.12 -12.28
C LYS A 228 -30.60 -8.25 -13.47
N ALA A 229 -29.63 -7.56 -14.09
CA ALA A 229 -29.84 -6.75 -15.30
C ALA A 229 -29.92 -7.57 -16.60
N GLN A 230 -29.48 -8.84 -16.59
CA GLN A 230 -29.69 -9.74 -17.72
C GLN A 230 -31.15 -10.17 -17.77
N VAL A 231 -31.88 -9.67 -18.78
CA VAL A 231 -33.26 -10.10 -19.05
C VAL A 231 -33.26 -11.62 -19.28
N PRO A 232 -34.04 -12.40 -18.53
CA PRO A 232 -34.14 -13.83 -18.79
C PRO A 232 -34.70 -14.05 -20.20
N MET A 233 -33.98 -14.80 -21.04
CA MET A 233 -34.54 -15.25 -22.30
C MET A 233 -35.78 -16.09 -21.99
N ALA A 234 -36.93 -15.69 -22.53
CA ALA A 234 -38.15 -16.46 -22.38
C ALA A 234 -37.94 -17.88 -22.93
N GLU A 235 -38.04 -18.89 -22.06
CA GLU A 235 -37.93 -20.29 -22.43
C GLU A 235 -39.14 -20.68 -23.28
N LYS A 236 -38.93 -20.66 -24.60
CA LYS A 236 -39.91 -21.18 -25.57
C LYS A 236 -39.96 -22.70 -25.42
N SER A 237 -41.16 -23.26 -25.39
CA SER A 237 -41.36 -24.72 -25.37
C SER A 237 -40.73 -25.35 -26.61
N ILE A 238 -39.72 -26.20 -26.42
CA ILE A 238 -39.03 -26.91 -27.52
C ILE A 238 -39.73 -28.25 -27.76
N SER A 239 -40.21 -28.46 -28.98
CA SER A 239 -40.69 -29.74 -29.46
C SER A 239 -39.61 -30.50 -30.22
N ASP A 240 -39.46 -31.79 -29.90
CA ASP A 240 -38.66 -32.78 -30.63
C ASP A 240 -39.49 -33.49 -31.73
N SER A 241 -40.80 -33.23 -31.79
CA SER A 241 -41.70 -33.81 -32.81
C SER A 241 -41.55 -33.15 -34.19
N LEU A 242 -40.93 -31.97 -34.27
CA LEU A 242 -40.84 -31.16 -35.48
C LEU A 242 -39.39 -31.00 -35.93
N GLU A 243 -39.07 -31.44 -37.15
CA GLU A 243 -37.74 -31.29 -37.73
C GLU A 243 -37.62 -30.00 -38.56
N CYS A 244 -36.52 -29.27 -38.41
CA CYS A 244 -36.26 -28.09 -39.23
C CYS A 244 -35.67 -28.46 -40.60
N GLY A 245 -36.41 -28.22 -41.69
CA GLY A 245 -35.96 -28.54 -43.06
C GLY A 245 -34.63 -27.91 -43.49
N LYS A 246 -34.16 -26.82 -42.86
CA LYS A 246 -32.88 -26.16 -43.21
C LYS A 246 -31.66 -26.73 -42.48
N CYS A 247 -31.82 -27.25 -41.26
CA CYS A 247 -30.70 -27.74 -40.45
C CYS A 247 -30.86 -29.19 -39.93
N LYS A 248 -31.99 -29.84 -40.23
CA LYS A 248 -32.36 -31.22 -39.86
C LYS A 248 -32.27 -31.53 -38.37
N LYS A 249 -32.38 -30.49 -37.53
CA LYS A 249 -32.44 -30.61 -36.07
C LYS A 249 -33.86 -30.45 -35.57
N LYS A 250 -34.21 -31.28 -34.59
CA LYS A 250 -35.49 -31.30 -33.90
C LYS A 250 -35.47 -30.41 -32.65
N ARG A 251 -35.24 -29.12 -32.87
CA ARG A 251 -35.30 -28.07 -31.84
C ARG A 251 -36.15 -26.93 -32.36
N VAL A 252 -37.46 -27.11 -32.28
CA VAL A 252 -38.45 -26.22 -32.88
C VAL A 252 -39.46 -25.82 -31.80
N SER A 253 -39.57 -24.51 -31.55
CA SER A 253 -40.68 -23.97 -30.77
C SER A 253 -41.86 -23.72 -31.69
N TYR A 254 -43.05 -24.16 -31.30
CA TYR A 254 -44.27 -23.91 -32.05
C TYR A 254 -45.26 -23.07 -31.23
N THR A 255 -46.02 -22.23 -31.92
CA THR A 255 -47.13 -21.47 -31.35
C THR A 255 -48.28 -21.53 -32.35
N GLN A 256 -49.45 -21.91 -31.87
CA GLN A 256 -50.65 -21.98 -32.70
C GLN A 256 -51.41 -20.66 -32.56
N ALA A 257 -51.90 -20.10 -33.67
CA ALA A 257 -52.70 -18.89 -33.67
C ALA A 257 -53.73 -18.93 -34.81
N GLN A 258 -55.01 -18.79 -34.45
CA GLN A 258 -56.08 -18.69 -35.44
C GLN A 258 -55.90 -17.39 -36.23
N THR A 259 -55.71 -17.53 -37.54
CA THR A 259 -55.33 -16.44 -38.47
C THR A 259 -56.23 -16.39 -39.70
N ARG A 260 -57.32 -17.15 -39.67
CA ARG A 260 -58.35 -17.24 -40.71
C ARG A 260 -59.75 -17.36 -40.06
N SER A 261 -60.78 -17.56 -40.87
CA SER A 261 -62.17 -17.71 -40.44
C SER A 261 -62.37 -18.81 -39.41
N ALA A 262 -63.50 -18.76 -38.68
CA ALA A 262 -63.83 -19.72 -37.62
C ALA A 262 -63.91 -21.17 -38.12
N ASP A 263 -64.26 -21.36 -39.39
CA ASP A 263 -64.43 -22.65 -40.07
C ASP A 263 -63.10 -23.31 -40.52
N GLU A 264 -61.96 -22.61 -40.41
CA GLU A 264 -60.63 -23.12 -40.76
C GLU A 264 -59.80 -23.47 -39.50
N PRO A 265 -58.99 -24.55 -39.55
CA PRO A 265 -58.18 -24.97 -38.42
C PRO A 265 -57.08 -23.96 -38.06
N MET A 266 -56.56 -24.08 -36.83
CA MET A 266 -55.60 -23.15 -36.25
C MET A 266 -54.20 -23.26 -36.91
N THR A 267 -53.73 -22.17 -37.55
CA THR A 267 -52.38 -22.13 -38.13
C THR A 267 -51.32 -22.35 -37.06
N THR A 268 -50.40 -23.28 -37.30
CA THR A 268 -49.25 -23.55 -36.44
C THR A 268 -48.01 -22.84 -36.98
N PHE A 269 -47.45 -21.90 -36.20
CA PHE A 269 -46.21 -21.20 -36.50
C PHE A 269 -45.03 -21.91 -35.82
N CYS A 270 -43.99 -22.22 -36.58
CA CYS A 270 -42.81 -22.96 -36.14
C CYS A 270 -41.56 -22.10 -36.28
N GLU A 271 -40.73 -22.06 -35.23
CA GLU A 271 -39.42 -21.38 -35.21
C GLU A 271 -38.34 -22.38 -34.75
N CYS A 272 -37.29 -22.57 -35.56
CA CYS A 272 -36.16 -23.40 -35.17
C CYS A 272 -35.18 -22.63 -34.29
N MET A 273 -35.00 -23.07 -33.05
CA MET A 273 -34.10 -22.44 -32.09
C MET A 273 -32.61 -22.68 -32.36
N ASN A 274 -32.24 -23.51 -33.34
CA ASN A 274 -30.84 -23.71 -33.75
C ASN A 274 -30.41 -22.83 -34.94
N CYS A 275 -31.33 -22.45 -35.84
CA CYS A 275 -30.97 -21.69 -37.06
C CYS A 275 -31.86 -20.48 -37.34
N GLY A 276 -32.83 -20.16 -36.48
CA GLY A 276 -33.74 -19.03 -36.63
C GLY A 276 -34.75 -19.16 -37.77
N ASN A 277 -34.79 -20.30 -38.48
CA ASN A 277 -35.73 -20.49 -39.58
C ASN A 277 -37.17 -20.52 -39.05
N ARG A 278 -38.08 -19.77 -39.69
CA ARG A 278 -39.49 -19.67 -39.33
C ARG A 278 -40.37 -20.15 -40.49
N TRP A 279 -41.38 -20.95 -40.20
CA TRP A 279 -42.35 -21.44 -41.18
C TRP A 279 -43.73 -21.66 -40.53
N LYS A 280 -44.74 -21.96 -41.34
CA LYS A 280 -46.11 -22.21 -40.85
C LYS A 280 -46.71 -23.44 -41.53
N PHE A 281 -47.62 -24.11 -40.83
CA PHE A 281 -48.50 -25.13 -41.36
C PHE A 281 -49.97 -24.72 -41.08
N SER A 282 -50.83 -24.98 -42.05
CA SER A 282 -52.29 -24.76 -42.00
C SER A 282 -52.99 -26.03 -42.47
#